data_AF-A0ABD7HM80-F1
#
_entry.id   AF-A0ABD7HM80-F1
#
_cell.length_a   1.000
_cell.length_b   1.000
_cell.length_c   1.000
_cell.angle_alpha   90.00
_cell.angle_beta   90.00
_cell.angle_gamma   90.00
#
_symmetry.space_group_name_H-M   'P 1'
#
loop_
_entity.id
_entity.type
_entity.pdbx_description
1 polymer ?
#
loop_
_entity_poly.entity_id
_entity_poly.type
_entity_poly.pdbx_seq_one_letter_code
_entity_poly.pdbx_strand_id
1 'polypeptide(L)'
;MHAVKLPARDQRTIVVECPRNTEHVLLTRAGGHVRPVSITVDWANDRVDHLLRHVPIYTLTGPRILKDGREGKCVSNVLRLHEAVPQWIRDSTDGLRPQWVIR
;
A
#
# COMPACT_ATOMS: atom_id res chain seq x y z
N MET A 1 33.82 22.89 -8.89
CA MET A 1 32.98 21.98 -8.09
C MET A 1 31.58 21.99 -8.69
N HIS A 2 31.20 20.93 -9.42
CA HIS A 2 29.85 20.83 -9.98
C HIS A 2 28.93 20.23 -8.93
N ALA A 3 28.01 21.02 -8.40
CA ALA A 3 26.92 20.51 -7.58
C ALA A 3 26.02 19.66 -8.48
N VAL A 4 26.14 18.33 -8.37
CA VAL A 4 25.17 17.41 -8.96
C VAL A 4 23.88 17.59 -8.17
N LYS A 5 22.94 18.35 -8.73
CA LYS A 5 21.59 18.48 -8.20
C LYS A 5 20.96 17.10 -8.34
N LEU A 6 20.96 16.31 -7.27
CA LEU A 6 20.21 15.06 -7.22
C LEU A 6 18.78 15.37 -7.65
N PRO A 7 18.18 14.58 -8.57
CA PRO A 7 16.81 14.81 -8.97
C PRO A 7 15.95 14.84 -7.71
N ALA A 8 15.09 15.86 -7.58
CA ALA A 8 14.15 15.95 -6.48
C ALA A 8 13.40 14.61 -6.39
N ARG A 9 13.24 14.10 -5.17
CA ARG A 9 12.53 12.85 -4.90
C ARG A 9 11.09 12.99 -5.41
N ASP A 10 10.79 12.40 -6.57
CA ASP A 10 9.42 12.33 -7.08
C ASP A 10 8.71 11.25 -6.27
N GLN A 11 7.84 11.70 -5.37
CA GLN A 11 6.98 10.85 -4.54
C GLN A 11 5.53 11.15 -4.90
N ARG A 12 4.76 10.10 -5.18
CA ARG A 12 3.33 10.20 -5.46
C ARG A 12 2.56 9.29 -4.52
N THR A 13 1.62 9.89 -3.80
CA THR A 13 0.68 9.19 -2.93
C THR A 13 -0.67 9.12 -3.63
N ILE A 14 -1.21 7.92 -3.75
CA ILE A 14 -2.53 7.65 -4.33
C ILE A 14 -3.39 7.06 -3.22
N VAL A 15 -4.62 7.55 -3.08
CA VAL A 15 -5.59 7.03 -2.12
C VAL A 15 -6.76 6.44 -2.88
N VAL A 16 -7.08 5.17 -2.61
CA VAL A 16 -8.22 4.45 -3.17
C VAL A 16 -9.19 4.16 -2.05
N GLU A 17 -10.39 4.74 -2.13
CA GLU A 17 -11.48 4.51 -1.18
C GLU A 17 -12.26 3.26 -1.58
N CYS A 18 -12.40 2.32 -0.65
CA CYS A 18 -13.02 1.02 -0.82
C CYS A 18 -14.14 0.78 0.23
N PRO A 19 -15.13 1.68 0.41
CA PRO A 19 -16.08 1.61 1.53
C PRO A 19 -16.97 0.35 1.50
N ARG A 20 -17.18 -0.24 0.31
CA ARG A 20 -18.00 -1.44 0.11
C ARG A 20 -17.20 -2.73 0.09
N ASN A 21 -15.89 -2.67 0.30
CA ASN A 21 -15.07 -3.87 0.35
C ASN A 21 -15.45 -4.73 1.55
N THR A 22 -15.72 -6.01 1.31
CA THR A 22 -16.01 -7.02 2.32
C THR A 22 -14.82 -7.95 2.56
N GLU A 23 -13.74 -7.85 1.78
CA GLU A 23 -12.57 -8.71 1.92
C GLU A 23 -11.72 -8.32 3.12
N HIS A 24 -11.29 -9.33 3.87
CA HIS A 24 -10.42 -9.18 5.03
C HIS A 24 -8.97 -9.41 4.65
N VAL A 25 -8.08 -8.56 5.16
CA VAL A 25 -6.63 -8.65 4.95
C VAL A 25 -5.94 -8.92 6.27
N LEU A 26 -5.08 -9.93 6.27
CA LEU A 26 -4.22 -10.25 7.40
C LEU A 26 -3.11 -9.20 7.50
N LEU A 27 -3.12 -8.43 8.59
CA LEU A 27 -2.19 -7.34 8.85
C LEU A 27 -0.88 -7.78 9.52
N THR A 28 -0.89 -8.89 10.27
CA THR A 28 0.28 -9.34 11.03
C THR A 28 0.33 -10.85 11.13
N ARG A 29 1.54 -11.40 11.29
CA ARG A 29 1.75 -12.83 11.63
C ARG A 29 1.02 -13.24 12.92
N ALA A 30 0.71 -12.29 13.79
CA ALA A 30 -0.05 -12.52 15.02
C ALA A 30 -1.57 -12.65 14.79
N GLY A 31 -2.06 -12.69 13.54
CA GLY A 31 -3.44 -13.05 13.22
C GLY A 31 -4.43 -11.88 13.14
N GLY A 32 -3.96 -10.62 13.14
CA GLY A 32 -4.85 -9.47 13.07
C GLY A 32 -5.44 -9.27 11.68
N HIS A 33 -6.76 -9.25 11.54
CA HIS A 33 -7.43 -8.96 10.27
C HIS A 33 -7.97 -7.52 10.25
N VAL A 34 -7.96 -6.91 9.08
CA VAL A 34 -8.63 -5.63 8.80
C VAL A 34 -9.55 -5.81 7.61
N ARG A 35 -10.66 -5.11 7.57
CA ARG A 35 -11.41 -4.90 6.32
C ARG A 35 -11.02 -3.53 5.77
N PRO A 36 -10.15 -3.43 4.76
CA PRO A 36 -9.72 -2.12 4.28
C PRO A 36 -10.90 -1.37 3.69
N VAL A 37 -11.07 -0.12 4.15
CA VAL A 37 -12.01 0.85 3.57
C VAL A 37 -11.28 1.95 2.81
N SER A 38 -9.97 2.08 3.00
CA SER A 38 -9.09 2.97 2.23
C SER A 38 -7.71 2.35 2.08
N ILE A 39 -7.11 2.53 0.92
CA ILE A 39 -5.78 2.03 0.54
C ILE A 39 -4.96 3.22 0.08
N THR A 40 -3.91 3.53 0.82
CA THR A 40 -2.90 4.50 0.40
C THR A 40 -1.74 3.77 -0.25
N VAL A 41 -1.34 4.20 -1.44
CA VAL A 41 -0.19 3.67 -2.17
C VAL A 41 0.82 4.78 -2.37
N ASP A 42 1.99 4.61 -1.75
CA ASP A 42 3.12 5.51 -1.92
C ASP A 42 4.09 4.95 -2.94
N TRP A 43 4.30 5.71 -4.01
CA TRP A 43 5.33 5.50 -5.01
C TRP A 43 6.45 6.50 -4.79
N ALA A 44 7.69 6.04 -4.76
CA ALA A 44 8.86 6.92 -4.72
C ALA A 44 9.90 6.47 -5.75
N ASN A 45 10.45 7.42 -6.50
CA ASN A 45 11.43 7.14 -7.55
C ASN A 45 12.73 6.50 -7.01
N ASP A 46 13.09 6.78 -5.75
CA ASP A 46 14.29 6.27 -5.10
C ASP A 46 14.08 4.91 -4.42
N ARG A 47 12.85 4.39 -4.43
CA ARG A 47 12.51 3.09 -3.85
C ARG A 47 12.39 2.04 -4.93
N VAL A 48 13.47 1.30 -5.12
CA VAL A 48 13.55 0.17 -6.04
C VAL A 48 13.99 -1.11 -5.32
N ASP A 49 13.57 -2.27 -5.82
CA ASP A 49 14.06 -3.56 -5.35
C ASP A 49 15.48 -3.85 -5.87
N HIS A 50 16.01 -5.03 -5.52
CA HIS A 50 17.31 -5.51 -5.98
C HIS A 50 17.40 -5.72 -7.51
N LEU A 51 16.27 -5.68 -8.22
CA LEU A 51 16.19 -5.73 -9.69
C LEU A 51 15.89 -4.35 -10.30
N LEU A 52 16.07 -3.27 -9.53
CA LEU A 52 15.83 -1.88 -9.94
C LEU A 52 14.37 -1.59 -10.33
N ARG A 53 13.40 -2.36 -9.83
CA ARG A 53 11.97 -2.11 -10.07
C ARG A 53 11.38 -1.26 -8.96
N HIS A 54 10.62 -0.23 -9.31
CA HIS A 54 9.94 0.60 -8.33
C HIS A 54 8.99 -0.22 -7.45
N VAL A 55 9.12 -0.08 -6.13
CA VAL A 55 8.29 -0.83 -5.18
C VAL A 55 7.29 0.10 -4.50
N PRO A 56 5.98 -0.17 -4.61
CA PRO A 56 4.97 0.57 -3.90
C PRO A 56 4.96 0.22 -2.41
N ILE A 57 4.54 1.17 -1.59
CA ILE A 57 4.20 0.93 -0.18
C ILE A 57 2.70 1.08 -0.02
N TYR A 58 2.06 0.01 0.41
CA TYR A 58 0.63 -0.01 0.67
C TYR A 58 0.37 0.23 2.15
N THR A 59 -0.50 1.18 2.45
CA THR A 59 -1.07 1.39 3.78
C THR A 59 -2.55 1.10 3.71
N LEU A 60 -3.00 0.10 4.46
CA LEU A 60 -4.40 -0.29 4.56
C LEU A 60 -5.00 0.36 5.78
N THR A 61 -6.12 1.04 5.59
CA THR A 61 -6.87 1.67 6.68
C THR A 61 -8.28 1.11 6.72
N GLY A 62 -8.74 0.70 7.90
CA GLY A 62 -10.09 0.20 8.10
C GLY A 62 -10.32 -0.43 9.47
N PRO A 63 -11.56 -0.85 9.76
CA PRO A 63 -11.91 -1.49 11.02
C PRO A 63 -11.12 -2.79 11.19
N ARG A 64 -10.49 -2.94 12.35
CA ARG A 64 -9.92 -4.22 12.76
C ARG A 64 -11.06 -5.21 12.98
N ILE A 65 -10.95 -6.40 12.40
CA ILE A 65 -11.90 -7.48 12.64
C ILE A 65 -11.51 -8.18 13.94
N LEU A 66 -12.43 -8.17 14.90
CA LEU A 66 -12.28 -8.81 16.19
C LEU A 66 -12.49 -10.33 16.07
N LYS A 67 -12.13 -11.08 17.12
CA LYS A 67 -12.25 -12.55 17.14
C LYS A 67 -13.70 -13.04 17.00
N ASP A 68 -14.67 -12.22 17.39
CA ASP A 68 -16.11 -12.48 17.26
C ASP A 68 -16.68 -12.07 15.88
N GLY A 69 -15.82 -11.64 14.95
CA GLY A 69 -16.19 -11.21 13.61
C GLY A 69 -16.70 -9.77 13.51
N ARG A 70 -16.81 -9.04 14.62
CA ARG A 70 -17.30 -7.66 14.60
C ARG A 70 -16.20 -6.68 14.19
N GLU A 71 -16.64 -5.56 13.62
CA GLU A 71 -15.78 -4.42 13.36
C GLU A 71 -15.45 -3.71 14.67
N GLY A 72 -14.16 -3.66 14.97
CA GLY A 72 -13.62 -2.86 16.06
C GLY A 72 -13.19 -1.48 15.59
N LYS A 73 -12.22 -0.90 16.31
CA LYS A 73 -11.64 0.39 15.97
C LYS A 73 -10.94 0.36 14.61
N CYS A 74 -11.05 1.44 13.86
CA CYS A 74 -10.25 1.65 12.66
C CYS A 74 -8.76 1.71 13.02
N VAL A 75 -7.98 0.93 12.29
CA VAL A 75 -6.52 0.87 12.37
C VAL A 75 -5.95 1.16 10.99
N SER A 76 -4.72 1.64 10.98
CA SER A 76 -3.93 1.79 9.76
C SER A 76 -2.69 0.93 9.89
N ASN A 77 -2.35 0.19 8.84
CA ASN A 77 -1.15 -0.63 8.84
C ASN A 77 -0.51 -0.69 7.44
N VAL A 78 0.81 -0.69 7.45
CA VAL A 78 1.63 -0.75 6.24
C VAL A 78 1.90 -2.22 5.90
N LEU A 79 1.57 -2.63 4.67
CA LEU A 79 2.00 -3.92 4.15
C LEU A 79 3.51 -3.88 3.97
N ARG A 80 4.22 -4.80 4.64
CA ARG A 80 5.68 -4.89 4.53
C ARG A 80 6.07 -5.34 3.13
N LEU A 81 7.28 -4.98 2.70
CA LEU A 81 7.83 -5.33 1.38
C LEU A 81 7.74 -6.84 1.04
N HIS A 82 7.83 -7.71 2.06
CA HIS A 82 7.81 -9.16 1.92
C HIS A 82 6.43 -9.78 2.20
N GLU A 83 5.43 -8.97 2.57
CA GLU A 83 4.07 -9.45 2.75
C GLU A 83 3.39 -9.53 1.38
N ALA A 84 2.71 -10.64 1.12
CA ALA A 84 1.98 -10.82 -0.11
C ALA A 84 0.81 -9.81 -0.14
N VAL A 85 0.91 -8.81 -1.03
CA VAL A 85 -0.19 -7.88 -1.29
C VAL A 85 -1.32 -8.67 -1.96
N PRO A 86 -2.55 -8.69 -1.41
CA PRO A 86 -3.69 -9.35 -2.03
C PRO A 86 -3.94 -8.89 -3.46
N GLN A 87 -4.40 -9.78 -4.33
CA GLN A 87 -4.56 -9.48 -5.76
C GLN A 87 -5.52 -8.32 -6.01
N TRP A 88 -6.67 -8.29 -5.34
CA TRP A 88 -7.66 -7.21 -5.49
C TRP A 88 -7.09 -5.82 -5.15
N ILE A 89 -6.13 -5.73 -4.22
CA ILE A 89 -5.47 -4.45 -3.87
C ILE A 89 -4.59 -3.99 -5.03
N ARG A 90 -3.86 -4.92 -5.65
CA ARG A 90 -3.07 -4.63 -6.85
C ARG A 90 -3.99 -4.20 -7.98
N ASP A 91 -5.04 -4.96 -8.27
CA ASP A 91 -5.98 -4.64 -9.34
C ASP A 91 -6.63 -3.26 -9.16
N SER A 92 -6.93 -2.89 -7.90
CA SER A 92 -7.52 -1.59 -7.54
C SER A 92 -6.55 -0.41 -7.68
N THR A 93 -5.23 -0.65 -7.71
CA THR A 93 -4.20 0.41 -7.64
C THR A 93 -3.26 0.42 -8.85
N ASP A 94 -3.19 -0.66 -9.60
CA ASP A 94 -2.26 -0.84 -10.72
C ASP A 94 -2.53 0.12 -11.87
N GLY A 95 -3.79 0.42 -12.14
CA GLY A 95 -4.18 1.42 -13.16
C GLY A 95 -3.82 2.86 -12.79
N LEU A 96 -3.46 3.11 -11.53
CA LEU A 96 -3.17 4.46 -11.02
C LEU A 96 -1.66 4.74 -10.90
N ARG A 97 -0.82 3.77 -11.26
CA ARG A 97 0.64 3.86 -11.16
C ARG A 97 1.18 5.09 -11.92
N PRO A 98 2.12 5.86 -11.32
CA PRO A 98 2.80 6.94 -12.04
C PRO A 98 3.48 6.44 -13.31
N GLN A 99 3.48 7.22 -14.38
CA GLN A 99 4.03 6.80 -15.68
C GLN A 99 5.51 6.38 -15.63
N TRP A 100 6.30 6.98 -14.74
CA TRP A 100 7.71 6.63 -14.56
C TRP A 100 7.93 5.27 -13.89
N VAL A 101 6.91 4.69 -13.24
CA VAL A 101 6.95 3.32 -12.68
C VAL A 101 6.81 2.26 -13.76
N ILE A 102 6.08 2.57 -14.84
CA ILE A 102 5.67 1.62 -15.88
C ILE A 102 6.73 1.53 -16.99
N ARG A 103 7.70 2.45 -17.01
CA ARG A 103 8.74 2.54 -18.04
C ARG A 103 9.92 1.61 -17.81
#